data_AF-A0A1B7N2Z7-F1
#
_entry.id   AF-A0A1B7N2Z7-F1
#
_cell.length_a   1.000
_cell.length_b   1.000
_cell.length_c   1.000
_cell.angle_alpha   90.00
_cell.angle_beta   90.00
_cell.angle_gamma   90.00
#
_symmetry.space_group_name_H-M   'P 1'
#
loop_
_entity.id
_entity.type
_entity.pdbx_description
1 polymer ?
#
loop_
_entity_poly.entity_id
_entity_poly.type
_entity_poly.pdbx_seq_one_letter_code
_entity_poly.pdbx_strand_id
1 'polypeptide(L)'
;MDPEFIHVDPRTLLRVEQSGQPAVVYRCKLQGVPCGLHVEGTASAVSAHLRGHGIIGPDNISTTCMWGNCSKTLKRGSMTRHILTHLGVKVRCPVCGAVKSRYDTFRAHIKFSEPCHLASAEMVDGPEGRVLVPTAWFATN
;
A
#
# COMPACT_ATOMS: atom_id res chain seq x y z
N MET A 1 13.32 10.19 -23.78
CA MET A 1 12.02 9.99 -23.11
C MET A 1 12.08 10.81 -21.84
N ASP A 2 11.19 11.79 -21.68
CA ASP A 2 11.08 12.56 -20.45
C ASP A 2 10.73 11.59 -19.31
N PRO A 3 11.48 11.55 -18.20
CA PRO A 3 11.03 10.82 -17.03
C PRO A 3 9.71 11.44 -16.58
N GLU A 4 8.61 10.69 -16.61
CA GLU A 4 7.36 11.14 -16.01
C GLU A 4 7.65 11.47 -14.54
N PHE A 5 7.67 12.76 -14.21
CA PHE A 5 7.79 13.23 -12.84
C PHE A 5 6.56 12.77 -12.06
N ILE A 6 6.67 11.62 -11.40
CA ILE A 6 5.63 11.14 -10.50
C ILE A 6 5.72 11.94 -9.20
N HIS A 7 4.62 12.60 -8.84
CA HIS A 7 4.51 13.26 -7.55
C HIS A 7 4.22 12.19 -6.50
N VAL A 8 5.15 11.96 -5.57
CA VAL A 8 5.06 10.94 -4.53
C VAL A 8 4.75 11.60 -3.20
N ASP A 9 4.01 10.90 -2.34
CA ASP A 9 3.81 11.29 -0.94
C ASP A 9 5.16 11.58 -0.26
N PRO A 10 5.36 12.77 0.34
CA PRO A 10 6.67 13.17 0.87
C PRO A 10 7.28 12.20 1.87
N ARG A 11 6.45 11.47 2.64
CA ARG A 11 6.94 10.48 3.61
C ARG A 11 7.48 9.24 2.93
N THR A 12 6.83 8.83 1.84
CA THR A 12 7.27 7.70 1.02
C THR A 12 8.60 8.04 0.33
N LEU A 13 8.70 9.23 -0.26
CA LEU A 13 9.92 9.71 -0.90
C LEU A 13 11.09 9.77 0.08
N LEU A 14 10.90 10.45 1.23
CA LEU A 14 11.94 10.56 2.26
C LEU A 14 12.47 9.19 2.71
N ARG A 15 11.57 8.23 2.92
CA ARG A 15 11.97 6.89 3.36
C ARG A 15 12.75 6.15 2.27
N VAL A 16 12.35 6.23 1.00
CA VAL A 16 13.11 5.60 -0.12
C VAL A 16 14.53 6.17 -0.20
N GLU A 17 14.66 7.49 -0.12
CA GLU A 17 15.98 8.15 -0.15
C GLU A 17 16.85 7.77 1.06
N GLN A 18 16.25 7.66 2.25
CA GLN A 18 16.99 7.30 3.47
C GLN A 18 17.38 5.82 3.54
N SER A 19 16.51 4.91 3.10
CA SER A 19 16.80 3.47 3.18
C SER A 19 17.63 2.96 2.00
N GLY A 20 17.66 3.71 0.89
CA GLY A 20 18.21 3.24 -0.38
C GLY A 20 17.42 2.08 -0.99
N GLN A 21 16.26 1.73 -0.44
CA GLN A 21 15.40 0.64 -0.91
C GLN A 21 14.28 1.18 -1.78
N PRO A 22 14.01 0.55 -2.93
CA PRO A 22 12.91 0.96 -3.81
C PRO A 22 11.56 0.70 -3.14
N ALA A 23 10.54 1.38 -3.63
CA ALA A 23 9.16 1.19 -3.19
C ALA A 23 8.22 1.10 -4.39
N VAL A 24 7.13 0.34 -4.26
CA VAL A 24 6.06 0.36 -5.25
C VAL A 24 4.96 1.32 -4.80
N VAL A 25 4.69 2.32 -5.64
CA VAL A 25 3.78 3.41 -5.35
C VAL A 25 2.61 3.45 -6.32
N TYR A 26 1.46 3.90 -5.83
CA TYR A 26 0.19 3.88 -6.55
C TYR A 26 -0.45 5.27 -6.51
N ARG A 27 -0.99 5.72 -7.65
CA ARG A 27 -1.68 7.01 -7.72
C ARG A 27 -2.91 7.00 -6.80
N CYS A 28 -3.03 7.99 -5.93
CA CYS A 28 -4.23 8.16 -5.12
C CYS A 28 -5.43 8.46 -6.05
N LYS A 29 -6.51 7.69 -5.91
CA LYS A 29 -7.77 7.86 -6.66
C LYS A 29 -8.94 8.27 -5.76
N LEU A 30 -8.66 8.70 -4.53
CA LEU A 30 -9.70 9.16 -3.62
C LEU A 30 -10.37 10.42 -4.20
N GLN A 31 -11.69 10.38 -4.38
CA GLN A 31 -12.48 11.49 -4.89
C GLN A 31 -12.65 12.58 -3.82
N GLY A 32 -12.95 13.81 -4.27
CA GLY A 32 -13.00 15.00 -3.43
C GLY A 32 -11.99 16.03 -3.96
N VAL A 33 -10.90 16.24 -3.24
CA VAL A 33 -9.79 17.09 -3.71
C VAL A 33 -8.70 16.19 -4.31
N PRO A 34 -8.46 16.23 -5.63
CA PRO A 34 -7.39 15.45 -6.25
C PRO A 34 -6.03 15.91 -5.70
N CYS A 35 -5.33 15.02 -4.99
CA CYS A 35 -3.99 15.33 -4.47
C CYS A 35 -2.88 15.07 -5.50
N GLY A 36 -3.13 14.23 -6.51
CA GLY A 36 -2.14 13.86 -7.53
C GLY A 36 -0.98 13.00 -7.03
N LEU A 37 -0.92 12.70 -5.73
CA LEU A 37 0.18 11.98 -5.10
C LEU A 37 0.13 10.47 -5.35
N HIS A 38 1.30 9.86 -5.41
CA HIS A 38 1.50 8.41 -5.36
C HIS A 38 1.88 7.98 -3.95
N VAL A 39 1.26 6.90 -3.49
CA VAL A 39 1.40 6.39 -2.12
C VAL A 39 1.92 4.97 -2.17
N GLU A 40 2.85 4.61 -1.29
CA GLU A 40 3.27 3.22 -1.19
C GLU A 40 2.12 2.28 -0.80
N GLY A 41 2.12 1.08 -1.39
CA GLY A 41 1.17 0.00 -1.12
C GLY A 41 1.24 -0.65 0.28
N THR A 42 1.74 0.03 1.31
CA THR A 42 1.77 -0.49 2.69
C THR A 42 0.68 0.13 3.54
N ALA A 43 0.22 -0.62 4.55
CA ALA A 43 -0.83 -0.14 5.45
C ALA A 43 -0.43 1.14 6.21
N SER A 44 0.84 1.26 6.61
CA SER A 44 1.36 2.44 7.30
C SER A 44 1.37 3.67 6.41
N ALA A 45 1.87 3.55 5.17
CA ALA A 45 1.92 4.63 4.20
C ALA A 45 0.51 5.10 3.81
N VAL A 46 -0.37 4.17 3.44
CA VAL A 46 -1.78 4.48 3.13
C VAL A 46 -2.47 5.15 4.32
N SER A 47 -2.34 4.60 5.53
CA SER A 47 -2.95 5.19 6.74
C SER A 47 -2.45 6.61 7.02
N ALA A 48 -1.14 6.84 6.84
CA ALA A 48 -0.56 8.18 6.97
C ALA A 48 -1.12 9.15 5.93
N HIS A 49 -1.19 8.72 4.67
CA HIS A 49 -1.70 9.53 3.57
C HIS A 49 -3.19 9.91 3.73
N LEU A 50 -4.04 8.96 4.14
CA LEU A 50 -5.48 9.20 4.31
C LEU A 50 -5.80 10.27 5.37
N ARG A 51 -4.90 10.51 6.34
CA ARG A 51 -5.04 11.64 7.28
C ARG A 51 -5.01 13.00 6.57
N GLY A 52 -4.23 13.14 5.50
CA GLY A 52 -4.21 14.34 4.65
C GLY A 52 -5.53 14.57 3.90
N HIS A 53 -6.33 13.52 3.73
CA HIS A 53 -7.69 13.59 3.19
C HIS A 53 -8.78 13.73 4.27
N GLY A 54 -8.40 14.04 5.52
CA GLY A 54 -9.35 14.22 6.62
C GLY A 54 -9.98 12.93 7.13
N ILE A 55 -9.46 11.75 6.75
CA ILE A 55 -9.91 10.45 7.29
C ILE A 55 -9.22 10.23 8.65
N ILE A 56 -9.64 11.04 9.61
CA ILE A 56 -9.15 11.09 10.99
C ILE A 56 -10.27 10.71 11.97
N GLY A 57 -9.92 10.53 13.24
CA GLY A 57 -10.86 10.21 14.31
C GLY A 57 -10.92 8.74 14.73
N PRO A 58 -11.87 8.39 15.63
CA PRO A 58 -12.04 7.05 16.17
C PRO A 58 -12.27 5.95 15.11
N ASP A 59 -11.72 4.77 15.36
CA ASP A 59 -11.78 3.65 14.41
C ASP A 59 -13.17 3.03 14.25
N ASN A 60 -14.09 3.28 15.18
CA ASN A 60 -15.46 2.75 15.17
C ASN A 60 -16.44 3.61 14.34
N ILE A 61 -16.05 4.82 13.92
CA ILE A 61 -16.91 5.69 13.12
C ILE A 61 -17.06 5.15 11.69
N SER A 62 -18.28 5.21 11.17
CA SER A 62 -18.57 4.86 9.78
C SER A 62 -18.10 5.94 8.82
N THR A 63 -17.43 5.54 7.75
CA THR A 63 -16.94 6.41 6.68
C THR A 63 -17.14 5.72 5.33
N THR A 64 -17.44 6.49 4.30
CA THR A 64 -17.65 5.99 2.95
C THR A 64 -16.35 6.09 2.16
N CYS A 65 -15.93 4.97 1.58
CA CYS A 65 -14.82 4.97 0.64
C CYS A 65 -15.27 5.61 -0.66
N MET A 66 -14.48 6.57 -1.12
CA MET A 66 -14.68 7.27 -2.39
C MET A 66 -13.49 7.03 -3.32
N TRP A 67 -12.89 5.84 -3.30
CA TRP A 67 -11.75 5.52 -4.17
C TRP A 67 -12.25 5.15 -5.56
N GLY A 68 -11.90 5.96 -6.57
CA GLY A 68 -12.44 5.80 -7.92
C GLY A 68 -13.97 5.86 -7.92
N ASN A 69 -14.62 4.76 -8.32
CA ASN A 69 -16.07 4.60 -8.29
C ASN A 69 -16.58 3.79 -7.09
N CYS A 70 -15.73 3.52 -6.10
CA CYS A 70 -16.14 2.82 -4.89
C CYS A 70 -17.08 3.71 -4.05
N SER A 71 -18.06 3.07 -3.41
CA SER A 71 -19.04 3.72 -2.52
C SER A 71 -19.32 2.88 -1.26
N LYS A 72 -18.41 1.98 -0.88
CA LYS A 72 -18.58 1.11 0.28
C LYS A 72 -18.49 1.92 1.57
N THR A 73 -19.43 1.70 2.49
CA THR A 73 -19.37 2.25 3.85
C THR A 73 -18.72 1.23 4.79
N LEU A 74 -17.77 1.69 5.59
CA LEU A 74 -17.00 0.85 6.50
C LEU A 74 -16.58 1.63 7.74
N LYS A 75 -16.20 0.89 8.79
CA LYS A 75 -15.54 1.48 9.95
C LYS A 75 -14.21 2.11 9.53
N ARG A 76 -13.89 3.28 10.10
CA ARG A 76 -12.67 4.04 9.82
C ARG A 76 -11.40 3.21 10.00
N GLY A 77 -11.32 2.39 11.06
CA GLY A 77 -10.18 1.50 11.31
C GLY A 77 -9.98 0.43 10.22
N SER A 78 -11.00 0.18 9.40
CA SER A 78 -10.92 -0.73 8.24
C SER A 78 -10.58 -0.03 6.93
N MET A 79 -10.55 1.31 6.88
CA MET A 79 -10.38 2.08 5.65
C MET A 79 -9.06 1.77 4.96
N THR A 80 -7.95 1.81 5.69
CA THR A 80 -6.62 1.47 5.15
C THR A 80 -6.61 0.10 4.47
N ARG A 81 -7.12 -0.92 5.16
CA ARG A 81 -7.18 -2.29 4.63
C ARG A 81 -8.06 -2.36 3.39
N HIS A 82 -9.17 -1.64 3.38
CA HIS A 82 -10.04 -1.58 2.22
C HIS A 82 -9.36 -0.91 1.03
N ILE A 83 -8.63 0.19 1.22
CA ILE A 83 -7.87 0.85 0.15
C ILE A 83 -6.81 -0.09 -0.46
N LEU A 84 -6.12 -0.90 0.34
CA LEU A 84 -5.17 -1.90 -0.18
C LEU A 84 -5.82 -2.89 -1.16
N THR A 85 -7.13 -3.14 -1.05
CA THR A 85 -7.85 -3.99 -2.03
C THR A 85 -7.99 -3.33 -3.39
N HIS A 86 -8.09 -1.99 -3.46
CA HIS A 86 -8.09 -1.25 -4.71
C HIS A 86 -6.71 -1.22 -5.34
N LEU A 87 -5.67 -1.17 -4.52
CA LEU A 87 -4.28 -1.22 -4.99
C LEU A 87 -3.89 -2.61 -5.50
N GLY A 88 -4.66 -3.65 -5.17
CA GLY A 88 -4.36 -5.03 -5.56
C GLY A 88 -3.21 -5.67 -4.76
N VAL A 89 -2.78 -5.04 -3.67
CA VAL A 89 -1.68 -5.51 -2.83
C VAL A 89 -2.11 -6.76 -2.05
N LYS A 90 -1.28 -7.80 -2.11
CA LYS A 90 -1.51 -9.10 -1.49
C LYS A 90 -0.26 -9.60 -0.75
N VAL A 91 -0.39 -10.74 -0.10
CA VAL A 91 0.72 -11.43 0.57
C VAL A 91 0.82 -12.84 0.02
N ARG A 92 2.01 -13.26 -0.39
CA ARG A 92 2.30 -14.61 -0.86
C ARG A 92 3.12 -15.37 0.17
N CYS A 93 2.81 -16.65 0.33
CA CYS A 93 3.68 -17.59 1.00
C CYS A 93 4.77 -18.04 0.02
N PRO A 94 6.07 -17.79 0.30
CA PRO A 94 7.14 -18.22 -0.58
C PRO A 94 7.31 -19.74 -0.62
N VAL A 95 6.83 -20.46 0.41
CA VAL A 95 6.97 -21.92 0.50
C VAL A 95 5.96 -22.66 -0.37
N CYS A 96 4.66 -22.37 -0.22
CA CYS A 96 3.60 -23.07 -0.95
C CYS A 96 2.99 -22.27 -2.11
N GLY A 97 3.40 -21.01 -2.29
CA GLY A 97 2.86 -20.11 -3.31
C GLY A 97 1.45 -19.57 -3.01
N ALA A 98 0.84 -19.93 -1.87
CA ALA A 98 -0.50 -19.47 -1.53
C ALA A 98 -0.56 -17.94 -1.41
N VAL A 99 -1.45 -17.32 -2.19
CA VAL A 99 -1.69 -15.88 -2.14
C VAL A 99 -2.87 -15.59 -1.23
N LYS A 100 -2.66 -14.71 -0.26
CA LYS A 100 -3.64 -14.21 0.69
C LYS A 100 -3.87 -12.73 0.44
N SER A 101 -5.10 -12.27 0.66
CA SER A 101 -5.43 -10.86 0.46
C SER A 101 -4.79 -9.95 1.51
N ARG A 102 -4.35 -10.50 2.65
CA ARG A 102 -3.89 -9.72 3.82
C ARG A 102 -2.91 -10.49 4.71
N TYR A 103 -2.12 -9.74 5.48
CA TYR A 103 -1.13 -10.30 6.41
C TYR A 103 -1.75 -11.13 7.55
N ASP A 104 -2.90 -10.73 8.11
CA ASP A 104 -3.60 -11.50 9.16
C ASP A 104 -4.01 -12.89 8.66
N THR A 105 -4.53 -12.97 7.44
CA THR A 105 -4.85 -14.26 6.79
C THR A 105 -3.61 -15.07 6.43
N PHE A 106 -2.46 -14.44 6.18
CA PHE A 106 -1.18 -15.11 6.04
C PHE A 106 -0.68 -15.67 7.38
N ARG A 107 -0.78 -14.90 8.48
CA ARG A 107 -0.44 -15.40 9.83
C ARG A 107 -1.27 -16.62 10.22
N ALA A 108 -2.56 -16.59 9.92
CA ALA A 108 -3.42 -17.75 10.11
C ALA A 108 -2.96 -18.94 9.25
N HIS A 109 -2.58 -18.71 7.99
CA HIS A 109 -2.07 -19.76 7.11
C HIS A 109 -0.82 -20.44 7.68
N ILE A 110 0.21 -19.70 8.08
CA ILE A 110 1.46 -20.30 8.59
C ILE A 110 1.24 -20.98 9.95
N LYS A 111 0.28 -20.51 10.75
CA LYS A 111 -0.07 -21.14 12.03
C LYS A 111 -0.64 -22.56 11.87
N PHE A 112 -1.36 -22.83 10.77
CA PHE A 112 -2.07 -24.10 10.56
C PHE A 112 -1.47 -24.94 9.43
N SER A 113 -0.29 -24.57 8.93
CA SER A 113 0.38 -25.26 7.84
C SER A 113 1.82 -25.54 8.27
N GLU A 114 2.07 -26.75 8.78
CA GLU A 114 3.40 -27.23 9.16
C GLU A 114 4.50 -26.90 8.13
N PRO A 115 4.34 -27.19 6.81
CA PRO A 115 5.39 -26.87 5.85
C PRO A 115 5.66 -25.36 5.72
N CYS A 116 4.72 -24.49 6.11
CA CYS A 116 4.83 -23.05 5.95
C CYS A 116 5.04 -22.30 7.28
N HIS A 117 5.23 -22.99 8.41
CA HIS A 117 5.20 -22.38 9.75
C HIS A 117 6.26 -21.29 10.00
N LEU A 118 7.39 -21.35 9.27
CA LEU A 118 8.51 -20.41 9.30
C LEU A 118 8.52 -19.47 8.09
N ALA A 119 7.52 -19.55 7.21
CA ALA A 119 7.45 -18.71 6.04
C ALA A 119 7.28 -17.24 6.46
N SER A 120 8.10 -16.37 5.88
CA SER A 120 7.93 -14.92 5.97
C SER A 120 7.01 -14.45 4.85
N ALA A 121 6.17 -13.47 5.14
CA ALA A 121 5.28 -12.88 4.16
C ALA A 121 6.07 -12.20 3.04
N GLU A 122 5.83 -12.61 1.79
CA GLU A 122 6.28 -11.86 0.63
C GLU A 122 5.14 -10.94 0.18
N MET A 123 5.41 -9.64 0.07
CA MET A 123 4.43 -8.69 -0.45
C MET A 123 4.31 -8.89 -1.97
N VAL A 124 3.07 -8.95 -2.46
CA VAL A 124 2.77 -8.98 -3.89
C VAL A 124 2.11 -7.66 -4.24
N ASP A 125 2.81 -6.87 -5.04
CA ASP A 125 2.32 -5.61 -5.55
C ASP A 125 1.20 -5.81 -6.57
N GLY A 126 0.28 -4.85 -6.62
CA GLY A 126 -0.82 -4.86 -7.56
C GLY A 126 -0.44 -4.26 -8.91
N PRO A 127 -1.31 -4.45 -9.91
CA PRO A 127 -0.98 -4.24 -11.32
C PRO A 127 -0.74 -2.77 -11.71
N GLU A 128 -1.26 -1.82 -10.94
CA GLU A 128 -1.10 -0.38 -11.22
C GLU A 128 0.12 0.24 -10.51
N GLY A 129 0.90 -0.57 -9.80
CA GLY A 129 2.07 -0.13 -9.05
C GLY A 129 3.20 0.35 -9.97
N ARG A 130 3.83 1.46 -9.59
CA ARG A 130 5.04 1.99 -10.25
C ARG A 130 6.21 1.87 -9.29
N VAL A 131 7.38 1.45 -9.79
CA VAL A 131 8.59 1.38 -8.98
C VAL A 131 9.19 2.78 -8.83
N LEU A 132 9.27 3.24 -7.58
CA LEU A 132 10.05 4.39 -7.17
C LEU A 132 11.41 3.91 -6.69
N VAL A 133 12.47 4.48 -7.26
CA VAL A 133 13.85 4.17 -6.90
C VAL A 133 14.51 5.40 -6.25
N PRO A 134 15.49 5.22 -5.35
CA PRO A 134 16.25 6.33 -4.78
C PRO A 134 17.03 7.09 -5.85
N THR A 135 17.20 8.39 -5.65
CA THR A 135 17.97 9.25 -6.56
C THR A 135 19.41 8.79 -6.70
N ALA A 136 19.99 8.24 -5.63
CA ALA A 136 21.36 7.72 -5.61
C ALA A 136 21.63 6.62 -6.66
N TRP A 137 20.62 5.88 -7.12
CA TRP A 137 20.79 4.84 -8.15
C TRP A 137 21.16 5.40 -9.52
N PHE A 138 20.90 6.68 -9.76
CA PHE A 138 21.25 7.37 -11.01
C PHE A 138 22.59 8.12 -10.91
N ALA A 139 23.14 8.29 -9.71
CA ALA A 139 24.39 9.02 -9.49
C ALA A 139 25.65 8.18 -9.72
N THR A 140 25.52 6.88 -10.01
CA THR A 140 26.64 5.95 -10.24
C THR A 140 26.99 5.74 -11.72
N ASN A 141 26.58 6.64 -12.61
CA ASN A 141 26.82 6.54 -14.05
C ASN A 141 27.63 7.72 -14.60
#